data_AF-A0ABF7QA96-F1
#
_entry.id   AF-A0ABF7QA96-F1
#
_cell.length_a   1.000
_cell.length_b   1.000
_cell.length_c   1.000
_cell.angle_alpha   90.00
_cell.angle_beta   90.00
_cell.angle_gamma   90.00
#
_symmetry.space_group_name_H-M   'P 1'
#
loop_
_entity.id
_entity.type
_entity.pdbx_description
1 polymer ?
#
loop_
_entity_poly.entity_id
_entity_poly.type
_entity_poly.pdbx_seq_one_letter_code
_entity_poly.pdbx_strand_id
1 'polypeptide(L)'
;MARTPRAPWTKPNPRKRAGKASTHLTPAEKATAKARARRAGRRYPNLVDNMRVAANKAANTKTSGRKRAATSKTKRRPASSAKKPSAKPATKRAVPRATAKARKTRGHAQEKDPRGGLTAAGRRAFAERDGAHLKPGVKKAVSQMTPSEMRRKGSWAVRFYGRKQLPPLVDAEGRPTRLALSAHAWGEPVPRTVKAARRIAAKGERLLARYHRIKDRGARSPR
;
A
#
# COMPACT_ATOMS: atom_id res chain seq x y z
N MET A 1 29.46 11.63 20.57
CA MET A 1 29.42 10.58 19.52
C MET A 1 28.38 9.54 19.92
N ALA A 2 27.32 9.32 19.12
CA ALA A 2 26.30 8.32 19.43
C ALA A 2 26.85 6.90 19.21
N ARG A 3 26.76 6.03 20.23
CA ARG A 3 27.24 4.63 20.14
C ARG A 3 26.30 3.83 19.24
N THR A 4 26.86 3.12 18.25
CA THR A 4 26.09 2.21 17.39
C THR A 4 25.45 1.11 18.24
N PRO A 5 24.14 0.85 18.12
CA PRO A 5 23.47 -0.20 18.89
C PRO A 5 24.07 -1.56 18.55
N ARG A 6 24.50 -2.31 19.57
CA ARG A 6 24.95 -3.69 19.43
C ARG A 6 23.77 -4.56 18.98
N ALA A 7 23.96 -5.33 17.92
CA ALA A 7 22.96 -6.30 17.50
C ALA A 7 22.78 -7.37 18.59
N PRO A 8 21.55 -7.86 18.85
CA PRO A 8 21.28 -8.84 19.90
C PRO A 8 21.78 -10.26 19.56
N TRP A 9 22.46 -10.44 18.43
CA TRP A 9 23.08 -11.69 17.99
C TRP A 9 24.56 -11.48 17.66
N THR A 10 25.39 -12.44 18.04
CA THR A 10 26.84 -12.41 17.79
C THR A 10 27.24 -12.98 16.42
N LYS A 11 26.38 -13.80 15.81
CA LYS A 11 26.67 -14.50 14.54
C LYS A 11 26.03 -13.78 13.33
N PRO A 12 26.76 -13.61 12.21
CA PRO A 12 26.17 -13.07 10.99
C PRO A 12 25.19 -14.07 10.36
N ASN A 13 24.25 -13.58 9.55
CA ASN A 13 23.32 -14.43 8.81
C ASN A 13 24.11 -15.48 7.98
N PRO A 14 23.84 -16.78 8.14
CA PRO A 14 24.62 -17.85 7.48
C PRO A 14 24.60 -17.76 5.96
N ARG A 15 23.52 -17.25 5.35
CA ARG A 15 23.47 -17.01 3.90
C ARG A 15 24.40 -15.89 3.48
N LYS A 16 24.46 -14.81 4.27
CA LYS A 16 25.40 -13.70 4.04
C LYS A 16 26.84 -14.16 4.23
N ARG A 17 27.13 -14.96 5.26
CA ARG A 17 28.45 -15.58 5.48
C ARG A 17 28.88 -16.45 4.28
N ALA A 18 27.93 -17.14 3.66
CA ALA A 18 28.17 -17.96 2.46
C ALA A 18 28.15 -17.16 1.14
N GLY A 19 28.12 -15.83 1.16
CA GLY A 19 28.02 -14.98 -0.04
C GLY A 19 26.71 -15.10 -0.82
N LYS A 20 25.68 -15.75 -0.26
CA LYS A 20 24.40 -16.01 -0.93
C LYS A 20 23.42 -14.86 -0.67
N ALA A 21 22.91 -14.27 -1.74
CA ALA A 21 21.82 -13.28 -1.67
C ALA A 21 20.56 -13.90 -1.05
N SER A 22 19.72 -13.06 -0.42
CA SER A 22 18.41 -13.48 0.07
C SER A 22 17.45 -13.71 -1.09
N THR A 23 16.75 -14.85 -1.08
CA THR A 23 15.78 -15.17 -2.12
C THR A 23 14.42 -14.64 -1.71
N HIS A 24 13.96 -13.60 -2.39
CA HIS A 24 12.61 -13.08 -2.23
C HIS A 24 11.74 -13.44 -3.43
N LEU A 25 10.42 -13.49 -3.22
CA LEU A 25 9.46 -13.57 -4.31
C LEU A 25 9.45 -12.24 -5.07
N THR A 26 9.53 -12.30 -6.40
CA THR A 26 9.37 -11.15 -7.28
C THR A 26 7.95 -10.58 -7.17
N PRO A 27 7.69 -9.33 -7.59
CA PRO A 27 6.33 -8.77 -7.59
C PRO A 27 5.32 -9.61 -8.38
N ALA A 28 5.75 -10.18 -9.51
CA ALA A 28 4.93 -11.09 -10.32
C ALA A 28 4.59 -12.39 -9.56
N GLU A 29 5.58 -12.97 -8.87
CA GLU A 29 5.39 -14.15 -8.02
C GLU A 29 4.45 -13.87 -6.83
N LYS A 30 4.51 -12.67 -6.25
CA LYS A 30 3.55 -12.26 -5.22
C LYS A 30 2.12 -12.12 -5.77
N ALA A 31 1.96 -11.65 -7.00
CA ALA A 31 0.67 -11.55 -7.66
C ALA A 31 0.06 -12.94 -7.92
N THR A 32 0.87 -13.92 -8.34
CA THR A 32 0.39 -15.30 -8.53
C THR A 32 -0.01 -15.95 -7.21
N ALA A 33 0.76 -15.74 -6.14
CA ALA A 33 0.40 -16.19 -4.79
C ALA A 33 -0.93 -15.57 -4.32
N LYS A 34 -1.12 -14.25 -4.53
CA LYS A 34 -2.35 -13.54 -4.19
C LYS A 34 -3.56 -14.05 -4.98
N ALA A 35 -3.40 -14.30 -6.28
CA ALA A 35 -4.47 -14.84 -7.12
C ALA A 35 -4.91 -16.24 -6.65
N ARG A 36 -3.94 -17.07 -6.26
CA ARG A 36 -4.18 -18.41 -5.73
C ARG A 36 -4.93 -18.38 -4.40
N ALA A 37 -4.47 -17.55 -3.46
CA ALA A 37 -5.13 -17.34 -2.18
C ALA A 37 -6.61 -16.95 -2.37
N ARG A 38 -6.87 -16.00 -3.28
CA ARG A 38 -8.23 -15.55 -3.62
C ARG A 38 -9.08 -16.68 -4.21
N ARG A 39 -8.54 -17.50 -5.13
CA ARG A 39 -9.25 -18.65 -5.70
C ARG A 39 -9.58 -19.71 -4.65
N ALA A 40 -8.72 -19.88 -3.65
CA ALA A 40 -8.91 -20.84 -2.57
C ALA A 40 -9.71 -20.27 -1.38
N GLY A 41 -10.22 -19.03 -1.46
CA GLY A 41 -10.90 -18.36 -0.34
C GLY A 41 -10.00 -18.05 0.86
N ARG A 42 -8.68 -18.12 0.71
CA ARG A 42 -7.71 -17.89 1.78
C ARG A 42 -7.28 -16.42 1.80
N ARG A 43 -7.14 -15.84 2.99
CA ARG A 43 -6.63 -14.47 3.16
C ARG A 43 -5.15 -14.40 2.71
N TYR A 44 -4.78 -13.30 2.06
CA TYR A 44 -3.40 -12.99 1.66
C TYR A 44 -2.96 -11.70 2.39
N PRO A 45 -1.70 -11.55 2.85
CA PRO A 45 -0.54 -12.43 2.65
C PRO A 45 -0.59 -13.70 3.50
N ASN A 46 -0.17 -14.85 2.92
CA ASN A 46 -0.08 -16.12 3.64
C ASN A 46 1.18 -16.92 3.25
N LEU A 47 1.60 -17.84 4.10
CA LEU A 47 2.79 -18.65 3.88
C LEU A 47 2.56 -19.76 2.84
N VAL A 48 1.39 -20.41 2.85
CA VAL A 48 1.10 -21.58 2.00
C VAL A 48 1.21 -21.26 0.52
N ASP A 49 0.58 -20.18 0.06
CA ASP A 49 0.61 -19.78 -1.35
C ASP A 49 1.98 -19.21 -1.74
N ASN A 50 2.63 -18.48 -0.83
CA ASN A 50 4.01 -18.01 -1.03
C ASN A 50 5.01 -19.18 -1.15
N MET A 51 4.90 -20.21 -0.28
CA MET A 51 5.73 -21.42 -0.34
C MET A 51 5.50 -22.18 -1.63
N ARG A 52 4.25 -22.26 -2.11
CA ARG A 52 3.94 -22.98 -3.34
C ARG A 52 4.52 -22.29 -4.57
N VAL A 53 4.46 -20.96 -4.62
CA VAL A 53 5.12 -20.19 -5.68
C VAL A 53 6.65 -20.29 -5.57
N ALA A 54 7.21 -20.27 -4.35
CA ALA A 54 8.65 -20.45 -4.12
C ALA A 54 9.14 -21.86 -4.54
N ALA A 55 8.34 -22.90 -4.31
CA ALA A 55 8.64 -24.26 -4.75
C ALA A 55 8.66 -24.36 -6.28
N ASN A 56 7.68 -23.74 -6.97
CA ASN A 56 7.64 -23.69 -8.43
C ASN A 56 8.85 -22.91 -9.01
N LYS A 57 9.29 -21.84 -8.35
CA LYS A 57 10.52 -21.12 -8.72
C LYS A 57 11.74 -22.05 -8.65
N ALA A 58 11.90 -22.77 -7.54
CA ALA A 58 12.99 -23.72 -7.37
C ALA A 58 12.94 -24.87 -8.38
N ALA A 59 11.75 -25.36 -8.74
CA ALA A 59 11.56 -26.39 -9.76
C ALA A 59 11.95 -25.90 -11.16
N ASN A 60 11.49 -24.72 -11.57
CA ASN A 60 11.82 -24.14 -12.88
C ASN A 60 13.32 -23.90 -13.06
N THR A 61 14.03 -23.48 -12.01
CA THR A 61 15.50 -23.32 -12.04
C THR A 61 16.23 -24.65 -12.21
N LYS A 62 15.69 -25.76 -11.69
CA LYS A 62 16.27 -27.10 -11.88
C LYS A 62 16.01 -27.65 -13.28
N THR A 63 14.85 -27.36 -13.88
CA THR A 63 14.52 -27.82 -15.23
C THR A 63 15.27 -27.05 -16.32
N SER A 64 15.56 -25.76 -16.13
CA SER A 64 16.35 -24.97 -17.09
C SER A 64 17.84 -25.38 -17.17
N GLY A 65 18.36 -26.07 -16.16
CA GLY A 65 19.73 -26.62 -16.16
C GLY A 65 19.86 -27.99 -16.84
N ARG A 66 18.75 -28.70 -17.09
CA ARG A 66 18.74 -30.00 -17.79
C ARG A 66 18.29 -29.76 -19.23
N LYS A 67 19.26 -29.46 -20.11
CA LYS A 67 19.07 -29.46 -21.57
C LYS A 67 18.38 -30.78 -21.93
N ARG A 68 17.12 -30.73 -22.39
CA ARG A 68 16.44 -31.92 -22.91
C ARG A 68 17.16 -32.34 -24.18
N ALA A 69 18.08 -33.28 -24.08
CA ALA A 69 18.53 -34.06 -25.23
C ALA A 69 17.35 -34.97 -25.64
N ALA A 70 16.51 -34.48 -26.54
CA ALA A 70 15.49 -35.30 -27.17
C ALA A 70 16.12 -35.92 -28.44
N THR A 71 16.59 -37.15 -28.27
CA THR A 71 17.06 -38.02 -29.35
C THR A 71 15.93 -38.26 -30.34
N SER A 72 16.20 -38.01 -31.62
CA SER A 72 15.36 -38.42 -32.75
C SER A 72 15.20 -39.94 -32.75
N LYS A 73 13.97 -40.43 -32.59
CA LYS A 73 13.60 -41.79 -32.99
C LYS A 73 12.50 -41.73 -34.04
N THR A 74 12.95 -41.93 -35.27
CA THR A 74 12.20 -42.25 -36.47
C THR A 74 11.21 -43.38 -36.21
N LYS A 75 9.92 -43.19 -36.54
CA LYS A 75 8.99 -44.29 -36.76
C LYS A 75 8.08 -43.98 -37.97
N ARG A 76 8.52 -44.52 -39.10
CA ARG A 76 7.86 -45.01 -40.34
C ARG A 76 6.44 -44.49 -40.72
N ARG A 77 6.36 -44.01 -41.97
CA ARG A 77 5.14 -43.94 -42.84
C ARG A 77 4.73 -45.35 -43.32
N PRO A 78 3.50 -45.54 -43.86
CA PRO A 78 3.22 -45.35 -45.30
C PRO A 78 1.91 -44.55 -45.53
N ALA A 79 1.78 -43.58 -46.45
CA ALA A 79 1.80 -43.57 -47.92
C ALA A 79 0.42 -43.82 -48.59
N SER A 80 -0.23 -42.73 -49.04
CA SER A 80 -1.13 -42.54 -50.20
C SER A 80 -1.92 -41.24 -49.94
N SER A 81 -2.32 -40.37 -50.85
CA SER A 81 -2.28 -40.27 -52.31
C SER A 81 -2.50 -38.79 -52.71
N ALA A 82 -1.86 -38.38 -53.81
CA ALA A 82 -2.31 -37.51 -54.90
C ALA A 82 -2.99 -36.12 -54.69
N LYS A 83 -2.40 -35.16 -55.44
CA LYS A 83 -2.99 -34.06 -56.26
C LYS A 83 -3.25 -32.65 -55.64
N LYS A 84 -2.50 -31.69 -56.23
CA LYS A 84 -2.62 -30.21 -56.35
C LYS A 84 -4.01 -29.72 -56.86
N PRO A 85 -4.29 -28.39 -57.00
CA PRO A 85 -3.73 -27.18 -56.34
C PRO A 85 -4.79 -26.13 -55.90
N SER A 86 -4.31 -25.06 -55.24
CA SER A 86 -4.83 -23.67 -55.22
C SER A 86 -6.24 -23.36 -54.70
N ALA A 87 -6.29 -22.83 -53.47
CA ALA A 87 -7.24 -21.79 -53.08
C ALA A 87 -6.55 -20.83 -52.09
N LYS A 88 -6.51 -19.54 -52.44
CA LYS A 88 -5.98 -18.43 -51.63
C LYS A 88 -6.71 -18.38 -50.27
N PRO A 89 -6.04 -18.09 -49.14
CA PRO A 89 -6.70 -17.48 -48.00
C PRO A 89 -6.36 -15.99 -47.91
N ALA A 90 -7.42 -15.23 -47.71
CA ALA A 90 -7.48 -13.79 -47.59
C ALA A 90 -6.50 -13.22 -46.55
N THR A 91 -5.93 -12.07 -46.90
CA THR A 91 -5.21 -11.14 -46.03
C THR A 91 -6.09 -10.74 -44.84
N LYS A 92 -5.86 -11.36 -43.68
CA LYS A 92 -6.36 -10.82 -42.42
C LYS A 92 -5.57 -9.56 -42.08
N ARG A 93 -6.20 -8.41 -42.31
CA ARG A 93 -5.76 -7.08 -41.86
C ARG A 93 -5.20 -7.18 -40.44
N ALA A 94 -3.93 -6.86 -40.29
CA ALA A 94 -3.31 -6.59 -39.00
C ALA A 94 -4.00 -5.36 -38.41
N VAL A 95 -4.82 -5.56 -37.38
CA VAL A 95 -5.25 -4.47 -36.52
C VAL A 95 -4.00 -3.93 -35.82
N PRO A 96 -3.67 -2.63 -35.92
CA PRO A 96 -2.56 -2.09 -35.16
C PRO A 96 -2.93 -2.21 -33.68
N ARG A 97 -2.16 -3.03 -32.97
CA ARG A 97 -2.19 -3.16 -31.52
C ARG A 97 -1.92 -1.77 -30.97
N ALA A 98 -3.00 -1.05 -30.64
CA ALA A 98 -2.94 0.24 -29.99
C ALA A 98 -1.98 0.11 -28.81
N THR A 99 -0.89 0.87 -28.86
CA THR A 99 0.03 1.02 -27.74
C THR A 99 -0.81 1.52 -26.58
N ALA A 100 -1.03 0.65 -25.60
CA ALA A 100 -1.72 1.00 -24.38
C ALA A 100 -0.93 2.10 -23.69
N LYS A 101 -1.26 3.37 -23.98
CA LYS A 101 -0.82 4.51 -23.19
C LYS A 101 -1.16 4.17 -21.75
N ALA A 102 -0.12 4.13 -20.91
CA ALA A 102 -0.22 3.81 -19.49
C ALA A 102 -1.40 4.58 -18.88
N ARG A 103 -2.45 3.83 -18.49
CA ARG A 103 -3.66 4.39 -17.89
C ARG A 103 -3.28 5.01 -16.55
N LYS A 104 -2.98 6.31 -16.55
CA LYS A 104 -2.58 7.08 -15.36
C LYS A 104 -3.70 6.99 -14.31
N THR A 105 -3.46 6.16 -13.28
CA THR A 105 -3.89 6.29 -11.87
C THR A 105 -5.29 6.83 -11.53
N ARG A 106 -6.36 6.42 -12.23
CA ARG A 106 -7.74 6.72 -11.78
C ARG A 106 -8.11 6.10 -10.41
N GLY A 107 -7.38 5.07 -9.96
CA GLY A 107 -7.61 4.44 -8.64
C GLY A 107 -7.26 5.34 -7.45
N HIS A 108 -6.19 6.13 -7.53
CA HIS A 108 -5.76 6.99 -6.40
C HIS A 108 -6.63 8.22 -6.18
N ALA A 109 -7.34 8.68 -7.21
CA ALA A 109 -8.28 9.78 -7.10
C ALA A 109 -9.56 9.37 -6.34
N GLN A 110 -10.01 8.12 -6.49
CA GLN A 110 -11.16 7.60 -5.71
C GLN A 110 -10.81 7.37 -4.23
N GLU A 111 -9.54 7.09 -3.92
CA GLU A 111 -9.06 6.91 -2.54
C GLU A 111 -8.92 8.24 -1.76
N LYS A 112 -8.66 9.34 -2.46
CA LYS A 112 -8.39 10.66 -1.88
C LYS A 112 -9.60 11.56 -2.04
N ASP A 113 -10.13 12.09 -0.94
CA ASP A 113 -11.27 13.02 -1.00
C ASP A 113 -10.79 14.40 -1.49
N PRO A 114 -11.39 15.00 -2.53
CA PRO A 114 -11.05 16.35 -2.99
C PRO A 114 -11.20 17.41 -1.90
N ARG A 115 -12.14 17.24 -0.96
CA ARG A 115 -12.35 18.15 0.19
C ARG A 115 -11.35 17.92 1.32
N GLY A 116 -10.45 16.93 1.20
CA GLY A 116 -9.40 16.64 2.18
C GLY A 116 -9.50 15.25 2.82
N GLY A 117 -8.35 14.67 3.16
CA GLY A 117 -8.30 13.36 3.82
C GLY A 117 -8.60 12.17 2.89
N LEU A 118 -8.81 10.99 3.48
CA LEU A 118 -9.09 9.73 2.78
C LEU A 118 -10.60 9.46 2.73
N THR A 119 -11.09 9.03 1.57
CA THR A 119 -12.47 8.55 1.41
C THR A 119 -12.67 7.24 2.18
N ALA A 120 -13.92 6.79 2.35
CA ALA A 120 -14.18 5.47 2.93
C ALA A 120 -13.50 4.35 2.11
N ALA A 121 -13.58 4.43 0.79
CA ALA A 121 -12.86 3.55 -0.14
C ALA A 121 -11.34 3.65 0.06
N GLY A 122 -10.79 4.86 0.22
CA GLY A 122 -9.37 5.06 0.49
C GLY A 122 -8.89 4.46 1.80
N ARG A 123 -9.70 4.54 2.87
CA ARG A 123 -9.39 3.88 4.15
C ARG A 123 -9.47 2.35 4.02
N ARG A 124 -10.42 1.83 3.25
CA ARG A 124 -10.51 0.39 2.95
C ARG A 124 -9.30 -0.09 2.14
N ALA A 125 -8.94 0.62 1.08
CA ALA A 125 -7.75 0.33 0.28
C ALA A 125 -6.47 0.38 1.13
N PHE A 126 -6.37 1.35 2.05
CA PHE A 126 -5.26 1.41 3.01
C PHE A 126 -5.24 0.20 3.95
N ALA A 127 -6.39 -0.20 4.49
CA ALA A 127 -6.48 -1.40 5.33
C ALA A 127 -6.14 -2.69 4.56
N GLU A 128 -6.51 -2.78 3.28
CA GLU A 128 -6.18 -3.92 2.42
C GLU A 128 -4.69 -3.96 2.05
N ARG A 129 -4.05 -2.80 1.87
CA ARG A 129 -2.63 -2.70 1.50
C ARG A 129 -1.70 -2.85 2.70
N ASP A 130 -1.96 -2.09 3.76
CA ASP A 130 -1.06 -1.92 4.91
C ASP A 130 -1.54 -2.66 6.15
N GLY A 131 -2.73 -3.28 6.12
CA GLY A 131 -3.30 -4.04 7.24
C GLY A 131 -3.86 -3.18 8.38
N ALA A 132 -3.80 -1.86 8.28
CA ALA A 132 -4.18 -0.95 9.34
C ALA A 132 -5.56 -0.31 9.11
N HIS A 133 -6.45 -0.44 10.10
CA HIS A 133 -7.79 0.13 10.05
C HIS A 133 -7.78 1.61 10.48
N LEU A 134 -7.56 2.50 9.52
CA LEU A 134 -7.64 3.94 9.76
C LEU A 134 -9.07 4.34 10.12
N LYS A 135 -9.24 4.96 11.29
CA LYS A 135 -10.50 5.57 11.70
C LYS A 135 -10.68 6.92 11.00
N PRO A 136 -11.92 7.35 10.71
CA PRO A 136 -12.19 8.68 10.18
C PRO A 136 -11.75 9.78 11.17
N GLY A 137 -11.60 11.00 10.65
CA GLY A 137 -11.33 12.18 11.45
C GLY A 137 -12.51 12.49 12.39
N VAL A 138 -12.21 13.00 13.57
CA VAL A 138 -13.22 13.31 14.59
C VAL A 138 -13.86 14.67 14.31
N LYS A 139 -15.10 14.69 13.81
CA LYS A 139 -15.83 15.91 13.46
C LYS A 139 -16.76 16.46 14.56
N LYS A 140 -16.94 15.70 15.65
CA LYS A 140 -17.84 16.05 16.76
C LYS A 140 -17.43 17.35 17.46
N ALA A 141 -18.37 17.98 18.16
CA ALA A 141 -18.09 19.08 19.08
C ALA A 141 -17.33 18.57 20.33
N VAL A 142 -16.57 19.46 20.97
CA VAL A 142 -15.71 19.11 22.13
C VAL A 142 -16.52 18.58 23.32
N SER A 143 -17.79 18.98 23.46
CA SER A 143 -18.74 18.47 24.45
C SER A 143 -19.11 17.00 24.22
N GLN A 144 -19.19 16.57 22.95
CA GLN A 144 -19.62 15.23 22.54
C GLN A 144 -18.45 14.25 22.29
N MET A 145 -17.21 14.72 22.42
CA MET A 145 -16.03 13.87 22.24
C MET A 145 -15.80 12.99 23.46
N THR A 146 -15.55 11.71 23.21
CA THR A 146 -14.94 10.81 24.21
C THR A 146 -13.48 11.22 24.49
N PRO A 147 -12.91 10.86 25.65
CA PRO A 147 -11.49 11.14 25.94
C PRO A 147 -10.52 10.61 24.87
N SER A 148 -10.82 9.45 24.29
CA SER A 148 -10.03 8.87 23.19
C SER A 148 -10.11 9.69 21.90
N GLU A 149 -11.30 10.21 21.56
CA GLU A 149 -11.48 11.11 20.43
C GLU A 149 -10.74 12.44 20.62
N MET A 150 -10.76 13.00 21.85
CA MET A 150 -9.97 14.20 22.19
C MET A 150 -8.48 13.95 21.98
N ARG A 151 -7.96 12.83 22.47
CA ARG A 151 -6.55 12.44 22.27
C ARG A 151 -6.20 12.33 20.79
N ARG A 152 -7.04 11.66 19.99
CA ARG A 152 -6.81 11.47 18.54
C ARG A 152 -6.80 12.79 17.79
N LYS A 153 -7.83 13.63 18.00
CA LYS A 153 -7.95 14.93 17.33
C LYS A 153 -6.87 15.89 17.78
N GLY A 154 -6.60 15.95 19.08
CA GLY A 154 -5.54 16.79 19.65
C GLY A 154 -4.16 16.42 19.13
N SER A 155 -3.80 15.12 19.16
CA SER A 155 -2.52 14.65 18.63
C SER A 155 -2.37 14.93 17.14
N TRP A 156 -3.42 14.70 16.34
CA TRP A 156 -3.40 15.04 14.92
C TRP A 156 -3.16 16.54 14.69
N ALA A 157 -3.91 17.41 15.37
CA ALA A 157 -3.80 18.86 15.20
C ALA A 157 -2.39 19.38 15.55
N VAL A 158 -1.83 18.92 16.67
CA VAL A 158 -0.47 19.29 17.10
C VAL A 158 0.58 18.76 16.12
N ARG A 159 0.46 17.52 15.64
CA ARG A 159 1.45 16.94 14.71
C ARG A 159 1.46 17.61 13.34
N PHE A 160 0.28 17.93 12.80
CA PHE A 160 0.18 18.50 11.45
C PHE A 160 0.41 20.01 11.44
N TYR A 161 -0.11 20.75 12.44
CA TYR A 161 -0.08 22.21 12.46
C TYR A 161 0.77 22.83 13.56
N GLY A 162 1.21 22.05 14.55
CA GLY A 162 2.10 22.51 15.64
C GLY A 162 3.60 22.48 15.28
N ARG A 163 3.98 21.89 14.14
CA ARG A 163 5.38 21.84 13.68
C ARG A 163 6.01 23.23 13.52
N LYS A 164 7.32 23.37 13.81
CA LYS A 164 8.05 24.66 13.75
C LYS A 164 7.92 25.31 12.38
N GLN A 165 8.35 24.61 11.33
CA GLN A 165 8.21 25.05 9.94
C GLN A 165 6.99 24.39 9.33
N LEU A 166 5.99 25.17 8.91
CA LEU A 166 4.75 24.65 8.34
C LEU A 166 4.83 24.66 6.80
N PRO A 167 4.40 23.59 6.11
CA PRO A 167 4.31 23.61 4.65
C PRO A 167 3.34 24.68 4.17
N PRO A 168 3.46 25.12 2.92
CA PRO A 168 2.53 26.09 2.36
C PRO A 168 1.09 25.59 2.47
N LEU A 169 0.23 26.47 2.99
CA LEU A 169 -1.19 26.18 3.20
C LEU A 169 -2.04 26.55 1.98
N VAL A 170 -1.51 27.42 1.13
CA VAL A 170 -2.07 27.78 -0.17
C VAL A 170 -1.03 27.48 -1.25
N ASP A 171 -1.49 27.10 -2.43
CA ASP A 171 -0.65 26.98 -3.62
C ASP A 171 -0.41 28.35 -4.26
N ALA A 172 0.31 28.38 -5.39
CA ALA A 172 0.59 29.60 -6.14
C ALA A 172 -0.68 30.27 -6.68
N GLU A 173 -1.73 29.48 -6.92
CA GLU A 173 -3.05 29.96 -7.37
C GLU A 173 -3.97 30.38 -6.21
N GLY A 174 -3.47 30.38 -4.97
CA GLY A 174 -4.24 30.75 -3.77
C GLY A 174 -5.25 29.70 -3.29
N ARG A 175 -5.27 28.51 -3.90
CA ARG A 175 -6.14 27.40 -3.48
C ARG A 175 -5.54 26.68 -2.27
N PRO A 176 -6.36 26.18 -1.35
CA PRO A 176 -5.86 25.46 -0.19
C PRO A 176 -5.11 24.19 -0.60
N THR A 177 -3.91 23.99 -0.05
CA THR A 177 -3.13 22.78 -0.31
C THR A 177 -3.80 21.56 0.30
N ARG A 178 -3.36 20.37 -0.12
CA ARG A 178 -3.80 19.09 0.43
C ARG A 178 -3.67 19.04 1.97
N LEU A 179 -2.62 19.67 2.51
CA LEU A 179 -2.42 19.80 3.95
C LEU A 179 -3.55 20.61 4.58
N ALA A 180 -3.83 21.81 4.07
CA ALA A 180 -4.92 22.65 4.57
C ALA A 180 -6.28 21.93 4.48
N LEU A 181 -6.58 21.27 3.36
CA LEU A 181 -7.80 20.49 3.18
C LEU A 181 -7.94 19.35 4.21
N SER A 182 -6.83 18.79 4.69
CA SER A 182 -6.89 17.77 5.74
C SER A 182 -7.59 18.24 7.02
N ALA A 183 -7.61 19.55 7.30
CA ALA A 183 -8.34 20.11 8.44
C ALA A 183 -9.85 19.80 8.36
N HIS A 184 -10.42 19.92 7.17
CA HIS A 184 -11.85 19.68 6.93
C HIS A 184 -12.23 18.21 7.20
N ALA A 185 -11.34 17.27 6.91
CA ALA A 185 -11.55 15.85 7.23
C ALA A 185 -11.69 15.59 8.74
N TRP A 186 -11.16 16.49 9.58
CA TRP A 186 -11.23 16.45 11.04
C TRP A 186 -12.22 17.47 11.63
N GLY A 187 -13.09 18.05 10.80
CA GLY A 187 -14.10 19.01 11.23
C GLY A 187 -13.51 20.32 11.76
N GLU A 188 -12.29 20.66 11.32
CA GLU A 188 -11.72 21.99 11.52
C GLU A 188 -11.82 22.80 10.23
N PRO A 189 -11.91 24.14 10.31
CA PRO A 189 -11.90 24.98 9.12
C PRO A 189 -10.56 24.85 8.38
N VAL A 190 -10.59 24.96 7.04
CA VAL A 190 -9.39 24.87 6.19
C VAL A 190 -8.51 26.11 6.42
N PRO A 191 -7.30 25.96 7.01
CA PRO A 191 -6.45 27.10 7.30
C PRO A 191 -5.77 27.58 6.01
N ARG A 192 -5.99 28.85 5.63
CA ARG A 192 -5.25 29.50 4.53
C ARG A 192 -3.99 30.24 4.99
N THR A 193 -3.94 30.61 6.28
CA THR A 193 -2.83 31.36 6.87
C THR A 193 -2.15 30.56 7.99
N VAL A 194 -0.88 30.87 8.25
CA VAL A 194 -0.13 30.24 9.34
C VAL A 194 -0.84 30.47 10.67
N LYS A 195 -1.34 31.69 10.92
CA LYS A 195 -2.11 32.01 12.14
C LYS A 195 -3.33 31.10 12.30
N ALA A 196 -4.09 30.85 11.24
CA ALA A 196 -5.23 29.94 11.28
C ALA A 196 -4.81 28.50 11.60
N ALA A 197 -3.72 28.01 11.01
CA ALA A 197 -3.16 26.69 11.34
C ALA A 197 -2.70 26.60 12.80
N ARG A 198 -2.04 27.64 13.32
CA ARG A 198 -1.63 27.69 14.73
C ARG A 198 -2.81 27.66 15.70
N ARG A 199 -3.94 28.29 15.35
CA ARG A 199 -5.19 28.17 16.15
C ARG A 199 -5.68 26.72 16.22
N ILE A 200 -5.56 25.96 15.12
CA ILE A 200 -5.90 24.52 15.11
C ILE A 200 -4.95 23.75 16.04
N ALA A 201 -3.65 24.03 15.99
CA ALA A 201 -2.67 23.42 16.90
C ALA A 201 -2.98 23.72 18.37
N ALA A 202 -3.25 24.98 18.72
CA ALA A 202 -3.61 25.40 20.07
C ALA A 202 -4.93 24.78 20.55
N LYS A 203 -5.91 24.59 19.66
CA LYS A 203 -7.12 23.81 19.97
C LYS A 203 -6.77 22.34 20.26
N GLY A 204 -5.82 21.78 19.51
CA GLY A 204 -5.31 20.43 19.73
C GLY A 204 -4.63 20.26 21.09
N GLU A 205 -3.78 21.20 21.49
CA GLU A 205 -3.12 21.21 22.80
C GLU A 205 -4.14 21.27 23.94
N ARG A 206 -5.17 22.12 23.82
CA ARG A 206 -6.27 22.19 24.80
C ARG A 206 -7.03 20.86 24.93
N LEU A 207 -7.26 20.15 23.82
CA LEU A 207 -7.89 18.83 23.84
C LEU A 207 -7.01 17.78 24.54
N LEU A 208 -5.70 17.81 24.30
CA LEU A 208 -4.76 16.92 24.98
C LEU A 208 -4.70 17.23 26.47
N ALA A 209 -4.62 18.50 26.86
CA ALA A 209 -4.63 18.90 28.27
C ALA A 209 -5.91 18.43 28.99
N ARG A 210 -7.09 18.54 28.34
CA ARG A 210 -8.33 18.00 28.88
C ARG A 210 -8.30 16.47 29.00
N TYR A 211 -7.77 15.77 28.00
CA TYR A 211 -7.59 14.32 28.05
C TYR A 211 -6.69 13.88 29.20
N HIS A 212 -5.53 14.53 29.39
CA HIS A 212 -4.61 14.24 30.48
C HIS A 212 -5.29 14.45 31.84
N ARG A 213 -5.97 15.59 32.04
CA ARG A 213 -6.74 15.83 33.28
C ARG A 213 -7.79 14.75 33.57
N ILE A 214 -8.55 14.30 32.57
CA ILE A 214 -9.54 13.23 32.73
C ILE A 214 -8.86 11.91 33.09
N LYS A 215 -7.77 11.57 32.39
CA LYS A 215 -7.00 10.36 32.65
C LYS A 215 -6.42 10.34 34.07
N ASP A 216 -5.83 11.46 34.49
CA ASP A 216 -5.20 11.59 35.80
C ASP A 216 -6.24 11.60 36.93
N ARG A 217 -7.46 12.10 36.68
CA ARG A 217 -8.59 11.97 37.61
C ARG A 217 -9.05 10.53 37.73
N GLY A 218 -9.20 9.82 36.61
CA GLY A 218 -9.57 8.40 36.61
C GLY A 218 -8.53 7.50 37.28
N ALA A 219 -7.24 7.86 37.20
CA ALA A 219 -6.17 7.15 37.91
C ALA A 219 -6.16 7.43 39.42
N ARG A 220 -6.63 8.60 39.86
CA ARG A 220 -6.67 9.02 41.28
C ARG A 220 -7.93 8.57 42.03
N SER A 221 -8.97 8.14 41.33
CA SER A 221 -10.13 7.45 41.92
C SER A 221 -10.06 5.96 41.57
N PRO A 222 -9.21 5.15 42.26
CA PRO A 222 -9.38 3.71 42.20
C PRO A 222 -10.75 3.39 42.77
N ARG A 223 -11.54 2.63 42.00
CA ARG A 223 -12.79 2.02 42.48
C ARG A 223 -12.47 0.84 43.37
#